data_AF-A0A3D1CZY2-F1
#
_entry.id   AF-A0A3D1CZY2-F1
#
_cell.length_a   1.000
_cell.length_b   1.000
_cell.length_c   1.000
_cell.angle_alpha   90.00
_cell.angle_beta   90.00
_cell.angle_gamma   90.00
#
_symmetry.space_group_name_H-M   'P 1'
#
loop_
_entity.id
_entity.type
_entity.pdbx_description
1 polymer ?
#
loop_
_entity_poly.entity_id
_entity_poly.type
_entity_poly.pdbx_seq_one_letter_code
_entity_poly.pdbx_strand_id
1 'polypeptide(L)'
;MANKAYITAKVFKWARESAKMTEEIAASKVAVPIEKFKEWENGNDYPTIRQAQKLAKAYRRPFALFFLPDVPNDFQPLQDFRKAGSKELSTPSIFIIREIQQKQAWIRDVNKENNENKVSFIGKYSIKDNPKIVAQDILNELNINPLNYSSNNPILEWIDKAESNGVFISRTSYIHPRLKL
;
A
#
# COMPACT_ATOMS: atom_id res chain seq x y z
N MET A 1 1.46 -33.36 17.60
CA MET A 1 1.38 -31.94 18.03
C MET A 1 1.53 -31.05 16.82
N ALA A 2 0.80 -29.93 16.75
CA ALA A 2 1.01 -28.96 15.67
C ALA A 2 2.28 -28.14 15.95
N ASN A 3 3.14 -27.98 14.95
CA ASN A 3 4.37 -27.20 15.09
C ASN A 3 4.05 -25.71 15.32
N LYS A 4 4.69 -25.13 16.35
CA LYS A 4 4.64 -23.70 16.63
C LYS A 4 5.43 -22.93 15.58
N ALA A 5 4.99 -21.72 15.27
CA ALA A 5 5.71 -20.75 14.47
C ALA A 5 6.40 -19.76 15.41
N TYR A 6 7.71 -19.89 15.57
CA TYR A 6 8.53 -19.00 16.40
C TYR A 6 8.71 -17.65 15.70
N ILE A 7 7.66 -16.85 15.75
CA ILE A 7 7.57 -15.52 15.12
C ILE A 7 8.07 -14.43 16.07
N THR A 8 8.41 -13.28 15.51
CA THR A 8 8.78 -12.09 16.26
C THR A 8 7.53 -11.33 16.66
N ALA A 9 7.25 -11.28 17.97
CA ALA A 9 6.01 -10.73 18.54
C ALA A 9 5.73 -9.28 18.09
N LYS A 10 6.75 -8.40 18.14
CA LYS A 10 6.62 -7.00 17.66
C LYS A 10 6.25 -6.89 16.18
N VAL A 11 6.79 -7.76 15.33
CA VAL A 11 6.49 -7.77 13.89
C VAL A 11 5.09 -8.30 13.64
N PHE A 12 4.68 -9.31 14.41
CA PHE A 12 3.34 -9.88 14.35
C PHE A 12 2.26 -8.86 14.74
N LYS A 13 2.47 -8.15 15.86
CA LYS A 13 1.60 -7.05 16.30
C LYS A 13 1.54 -5.92 15.28
N TRP A 14 2.68 -5.45 14.79
CA TRP A 14 2.75 -4.44 13.73
C TRP A 14 1.97 -4.85 12.47
N ALA A 15 2.05 -6.12 12.07
CA ALA A 15 1.34 -6.61 10.90
C ALA A 15 -0.18 -6.53 11.06
N ARG A 16 -0.70 -6.82 12.26
CA ARG A 16 -2.13 -6.66 12.60
C ARG A 16 -2.54 -5.19 12.63
N GLU A 17 -1.81 -4.35 13.36
CA GLU A 17 -2.13 -2.93 13.54
C GLU A 17 -2.07 -2.18 12.21
N SER A 18 -1.05 -2.45 11.39
CA SER A 18 -0.93 -1.86 10.06
C SER A 18 -2.06 -2.32 9.12
N ALA A 19 -2.71 -3.46 9.39
CA ALA A 19 -3.91 -3.92 8.68
C ALA A 19 -5.21 -3.33 9.28
N LYS A 20 -5.12 -2.49 10.31
CA LYS A 20 -6.24 -1.90 11.06
C LYS A 20 -7.23 -2.95 11.58
N MET A 21 -6.71 -4.10 11.98
CA MET A 21 -7.52 -5.18 12.52
C MET A 21 -7.41 -5.19 14.05
N THR A 22 -8.53 -5.28 14.75
CA THR A 22 -8.52 -5.40 16.22
C THR A 22 -8.05 -6.79 16.64
N GLU A 23 -7.65 -6.93 17.90
CA GLU A 23 -7.24 -8.22 18.47
C GLU A 23 -8.39 -9.24 18.43
N GLU A 24 -9.63 -8.80 18.68
CA GLU A 24 -10.83 -9.63 18.64
C GLU A 24 -11.06 -10.21 17.24
N ILE A 25 -10.98 -9.35 16.21
CA ILE A 25 -11.15 -9.79 14.82
C ILE A 25 -10.03 -10.76 14.46
N ALA A 26 -8.78 -10.46 14.81
CA ALA A 26 -7.65 -11.34 14.53
C ALA A 26 -7.78 -12.71 15.21
N ALA A 27 -8.10 -12.74 16.51
CA ALA A 27 -8.31 -13.96 17.28
C ALA A 27 -9.45 -14.81 16.69
N SER A 28 -10.56 -14.17 16.28
CA SER A 28 -11.68 -14.85 15.63
C SER A 28 -11.29 -15.53 14.31
N LYS A 29 -10.35 -14.94 13.53
CA LYS A 29 -9.89 -15.54 12.26
C LYS A 29 -9.22 -16.89 12.49
N VAL A 30 -8.66 -17.16 13.67
CA VAL A 30 -8.00 -18.45 13.99
C VAL A 30 -8.70 -19.23 15.10
N ALA A 31 -9.90 -18.81 15.49
CA ALA A 31 -10.75 -19.44 16.50
C ALA A 31 -10.00 -19.69 17.83
N VAL A 32 -9.33 -18.66 18.34
CA VAL A 32 -8.68 -18.71 19.67
C VAL A 32 -9.27 -17.63 20.59
N PRO A 33 -9.21 -17.82 21.92
CA PRO A 33 -9.54 -16.76 22.87
C PRO A 33 -8.62 -15.54 22.67
N ILE A 34 -9.15 -14.34 22.90
CA ILE A 34 -8.38 -13.10 22.78
C ILE A 34 -7.16 -13.07 23.70
N GLU A 35 -7.28 -13.61 24.92
CA GLU A 35 -6.17 -13.64 25.88
C GLU A 35 -4.98 -14.46 25.34
N LYS A 36 -5.27 -15.61 24.71
CA LYS A 36 -4.23 -16.41 24.04
C LYS A 36 -3.62 -15.68 22.85
N PHE A 37 -4.41 -14.90 22.11
CA PHE A 37 -3.89 -14.11 21.01
C PHE A 37 -2.93 -13.00 21.52
N LYS A 38 -3.27 -12.35 22.63
CA LYS A 38 -2.42 -11.34 23.28
C LYS A 38 -1.11 -11.95 23.79
N GLU A 39 -1.11 -13.19 24.28
CA GLU A 39 0.12 -13.91 24.63
C GLU A 39 1.09 -13.99 23.45
N TRP A 40 0.59 -14.18 22.22
CA TRP A 40 1.42 -14.20 21.01
C TRP A 40 2.00 -12.83 20.67
N GLU A 41 1.21 -11.76 20.80
CA GLU A 41 1.69 -10.38 20.54
C GLU A 41 2.66 -9.87 21.61
N ASN A 42 2.60 -10.43 22.82
CA ASN A 42 3.53 -10.16 23.91
C ASN A 42 4.77 -11.07 23.88
N GLY A 43 4.78 -12.11 23.05
CA GLY A 43 5.89 -13.07 22.95
C GLY A 43 5.94 -14.11 24.06
N ASN A 44 4.84 -14.29 24.80
CA ASN A 44 4.71 -15.27 25.89
C ASN A 44 4.36 -16.68 25.38
N ASP A 45 3.74 -16.78 24.20
CA ASP A 45 3.47 -18.04 23.49
C ASP A 45 3.54 -17.80 21.97
N TYR A 46 3.35 -18.84 21.18
CA TYR A 46 3.38 -18.77 19.72
C TYR A 46 2.18 -19.44 19.06
N PRO A 47 1.66 -18.87 17.95
CA PRO A 47 0.67 -19.55 17.14
C PRO A 47 1.28 -20.80 16.49
N THR A 48 0.42 -21.74 16.08
CA THR A 48 0.85 -22.81 15.16
C THR A 48 1.18 -22.23 13.78
N ILE A 49 1.98 -22.94 12.99
CA ILE A 49 2.31 -22.54 11.61
C ILE A 49 1.04 -22.26 10.78
N ARG A 50 0.01 -23.11 10.91
CA ARG A 50 -1.26 -22.94 10.20
C ARG A 50 -2.00 -21.66 10.63
N GLN A 51 -2.02 -21.36 11.92
CA GLN A 51 -2.64 -20.14 12.45
C GLN A 51 -1.89 -18.91 11.96
N ALA A 52 -0.56 -18.90 12.05
CA ALA A 52 0.28 -17.81 11.57
C ALA A 52 0.12 -17.59 10.06
N GLN A 53 0.08 -18.64 9.24
CA GLN A 53 -0.21 -18.50 7.81
C GLN A 53 -1.60 -17.92 7.53
N LYS A 54 -2.62 -18.32 8.30
CA LYS A 54 -3.99 -17.79 8.17
C LYS A 54 -4.03 -16.30 8.51
N LEU A 55 -3.32 -15.88 9.55
CA LEU A 55 -3.23 -14.48 9.98
C LEU A 55 -2.41 -13.65 8.99
N ALA A 56 -1.31 -14.16 8.46
CA ALA A 56 -0.54 -13.51 7.40
C ALA A 56 -1.42 -13.21 6.16
N LYS A 57 -2.24 -14.19 5.74
CA LYS A 57 -3.24 -13.99 4.67
C LYS A 57 -4.28 -12.93 5.05
N ALA A 58 -4.81 -12.98 6.27
CA ALA A 58 -5.79 -12.01 6.77
C ALA A 58 -5.22 -10.59 6.81
N TYR A 59 -3.94 -10.43 7.15
CA TYR A 59 -3.25 -9.15 7.20
C TYR A 59 -2.71 -8.71 5.84
N ARG A 60 -2.86 -9.51 4.77
CA ARG A 60 -2.25 -9.27 3.45
C ARG A 60 -0.75 -9.01 3.54
N ARG A 61 -0.04 -9.85 4.31
CA ARG A 61 1.42 -9.85 4.43
C ARG A 61 2.00 -11.23 4.10
N PRO A 62 3.23 -11.31 3.56
CA PRO A 62 3.92 -12.58 3.42
C PRO A 62 4.08 -13.26 4.78
N PHE A 63 3.89 -14.58 4.84
CA PHE A 63 4.09 -15.34 6.08
C PHE A 63 5.52 -15.22 6.63
N ALA A 64 6.51 -15.22 5.73
CA ALA A 64 7.93 -15.06 6.07
C ALA A 64 8.22 -13.74 6.82
N LEU A 65 7.39 -12.71 6.64
CA LEU A 65 7.57 -11.42 7.29
C LEU A 65 7.52 -11.54 8.82
N PHE A 66 6.74 -12.47 9.37
CA PHE A 66 6.65 -12.64 10.83
C PHE A 66 7.94 -13.12 11.49
N PHE A 67 8.90 -13.60 10.71
CA PHE A 67 10.19 -14.10 11.20
C PHE A 67 11.31 -13.07 11.08
N LEU A 68 11.00 -11.84 10.64
CA LEU A 68 11.98 -10.76 10.63
C LEU A 68 12.39 -10.43 12.08
N PRO A 69 13.66 -10.06 12.31
CA PRO A 69 14.15 -9.70 13.65
C PRO A 69 13.53 -8.38 14.15
N ASP A 70 13.11 -7.51 13.24
CA ASP A 70 12.43 -6.25 13.54
C ASP A 70 11.37 -5.87 12.51
N VAL A 71 10.54 -4.89 12.88
CA VAL A 71 9.58 -4.26 11.99
C VAL A 71 10.34 -3.70 10.77
N PRO A 72 9.90 -4.01 9.55
CA PRO A 72 10.60 -3.57 8.35
C PRO A 72 10.47 -2.05 8.16
N ASN A 73 11.60 -1.40 7.86
CA ASN A 73 11.72 0.07 7.71
C ASN A 73 11.43 0.57 6.28
N ASP A 74 11.38 -0.34 5.31
CA ASP A 74 11.10 -0.04 3.89
C ASP A 74 9.61 0.25 3.63
N PHE A 75 8.74 -0.01 4.61
CA PHE A 75 7.32 0.32 4.51
C PHE A 75 7.07 1.81 4.78
N GLN A 76 7.19 2.63 3.73
CA GLN A 76 6.73 4.00 3.78
C GLN A 76 5.21 4.05 3.50
N PRO A 77 4.38 4.51 4.46
CA PRO A 77 2.98 4.75 4.18
C PRO A 77 2.86 5.80 3.07
N LEU A 78 1.91 5.60 2.15
CA LEU A 78 1.61 6.58 1.11
C LEU A 78 1.29 7.91 1.79
N GLN A 79 1.91 9.00 1.31
CA GLN A 79 1.65 10.32 1.88
C GLN A 79 0.18 10.67 1.71
N ASP A 80 -0.50 10.87 2.82
CA ASP A 80 -1.94 11.16 2.83
C ASP A 80 -2.16 12.65 2.60
N PHE A 81 -2.42 13.02 1.34
CA PHE A 81 -2.73 14.40 0.95
C PHE A 81 -4.19 14.79 1.19
N ARG A 82 -4.99 13.95 1.88
CA ARG A 82 -6.37 14.30 2.21
C ARG A 82 -6.42 15.40 3.25
N LYS A 83 -7.52 16.16 3.26
CA LYS A 83 -7.72 17.28 4.19
C LYS A 83 -7.64 16.82 5.65
N ALA A 84 -7.10 17.67 6.52
CA ALA A 84 -7.18 17.47 7.97
C ALA A 84 -8.63 17.23 8.43
N GLY A 85 -8.84 16.25 9.31
CA GLY A 85 -10.16 15.80 9.74
C GLY A 85 -10.84 14.80 8.80
N SER A 86 -10.17 14.34 7.74
CA SER A 86 -10.68 13.25 6.91
C SER A 86 -10.89 11.98 7.74
N LYS A 87 -11.93 11.21 7.42
CA LYS A 87 -12.17 9.91 8.03
C LYS A 87 -10.93 9.02 7.88
N GLU A 88 -10.62 8.30 8.93
CA GLU A 88 -9.54 7.31 8.89
C GLU A 88 -9.76 6.28 7.78
N LEU A 89 -8.65 5.86 7.16
CA LEU A 89 -8.69 4.77 6.18
C LEU A 89 -9.19 3.49 6.84
N SER A 90 -10.06 2.78 6.14
CA SER A 90 -10.55 1.45 6.55
C SER A 90 -9.53 0.36 6.18
N THR A 91 -9.66 -0.84 6.76
CA THR A 91 -8.86 -2.03 6.35
C THR A 91 -8.94 -2.29 4.84
N PRO A 92 -10.11 -2.27 4.16
CA PRO A 92 -10.17 -2.36 2.70
C PRO A 92 -9.33 -1.31 1.96
N SER A 93 -9.40 -0.05 2.40
CA SER A 93 -8.61 1.04 1.79
C SER A 93 -7.11 0.78 1.93
N ILE A 94 -6.66 0.33 3.10
CA ILE A 94 -5.26 -0.02 3.36
C ILE A 94 -4.81 -1.17 2.45
N PHE A 95 -5.65 -2.19 2.24
CA PHE A 95 -5.30 -3.32 1.37
C PHE A 95 -5.20 -2.91 -0.10
N ILE A 96 -6.07 -2.01 -0.56
CA ILE A 96 -5.96 -1.41 -1.90
C ILE A 96 -4.63 -0.66 -2.06
N ILE A 97 -4.27 0.19 -1.08
CA ILE A 97 -3.01 0.94 -1.12
C ILE A 97 -1.82 0.00 -1.21
N ARG A 98 -1.80 -1.07 -0.40
CA ARG A 98 -0.74 -2.09 -0.43
C ARG A 98 -0.64 -2.79 -1.78
N GLU A 99 -1.76 -3.15 -2.38
CA GLU A 99 -1.79 -3.78 -3.70
C GLU A 99 -1.20 -2.84 -4.77
N ILE A 100 -1.59 -1.56 -4.75
CA ILE A 100 -1.05 -0.55 -5.68
C ILE A 100 0.45 -0.36 -5.47
N GLN A 101 0.91 -0.29 -4.21
CA GLN A 101 2.34 -0.18 -3.89
C GLN A 101 3.13 -1.41 -4.39
N GLN A 102 2.56 -2.62 -4.27
CA GLN A 102 3.18 -3.83 -4.81
C GLN A 102 3.30 -3.77 -6.34
N LYS A 103 2.24 -3.33 -7.05
CA LYS A 103 2.28 -3.14 -8.50
C LYS A 103 3.30 -2.08 -8.90
N GLN A 104 3.37 -0.97 -8.17
CA GLN A 104 4.35 0.09 -8.40
C GLN A 104 5.79 -0.39 -8.20
N ALA A 105 6.05 -1.17 -7.15
CA ALA A 105 7.36 -1.78 -6.91
C ALA A 105 7.73 -2.75 -8.03
N TRP A 106 6.80 -3.61 -8.43
CA TRP A 106 7.01 -4.54 -9.53
C TRP A 106 7.35 -3.83 -10.85
N ILE A 107 6.58 -2.81 -11.25
CA ILE A 107 6.87 -2.03 -12.47
C ILE A 107 8.22 -1.34 -12.38
N ARG A 108 8.57 -0.78 -11.22
CA ARG A 108 9.87 -0.14 -11.00
C ARG A 108 11.00 -1.14 -11.24
N ASP A 109 10.89 -2.35 -10.70
CA ASP A 109 11.93 -3.36 -10.80
C ASP A 109 12.06 -3.88 -12.23
N VAL A 110 10.93 -4.13 -12.92
CA VAL A 110 10.91 -4.50 -14.35
C VAL A 110 11.55 -3.42 -15.22
N ASN A 111 11.22 -2.14 -15.02
CA ASN A 111 11.81 -1.05 -15.80
C ASN A 111 13.33 -0.93 -15.56
N LYS A 112 13.81 -1.21 -14.34
CA LYS A 112 15.24 -1.24 -14.04
C LYS A 112 15.94 -2.41 -14.73
N GLU A 113 15.35 -3.60 -14.67
CA GLU A 113 15.90 -4.80 -15.32
C GLU A 113 16.01 -4.61 -16.84
N ASN A 114 15.04 -3.92 -17.45
CA ASN A 114 15.04 -3.60 -18.87
C ASN A 114 15.91 -2.39 -19.25
N ASN A 115 16.56 -1.73 -18.28
CA ASN A 115 17.31 -0.48 -18.48
C ASN A 115 16.51 0.63 -19.18
N GLU A 116 15.23 0.77 -18.81
CA GLU A 116 14.37 1.83 -19.35
C GLU A 116 14.93 3.23 -19.05
N ASN A 117 14.69 4.15 -19.97
CA ASN A 117 15.15 5.52 -19.83
C ASN A 117 14.42 6.25 -18.68
N LYS A 118 15.16 7.09 -17.95
CA LYS A 118 14.55 7.98 -16.96
C LYS A 118 13.77 9.08 -17.69
N VAL A 119 12.58 9.40 -17.19
CA VAL A 119 11.83 10.57 -17.65
C VAL A 119 12.53 11.86 -17.20
N SER A 120 12.62 12.84 -18.10
CA SER A 120 13.38 14.09 -17.92
C SER A 120 12.74 15.09 -16.96
N PHE A 121 11.42 15.00 -16.75
CA PHE A 121 10.66 15.96 -15.97
C PHE A 121 10.60 15.64 -14.47
N ILE A 122 10.98 14.43 -14.04
CA ILE A 122 11.01 14.07 -12.61
C ILE A 122 12.23 14.72 -11.93
N GLY A 123 11.98 15.50 -10.87
CA GLY A 123 13.03 16.15 -10.08
C GLY A 123 13.57 17.45 -10.67
N LYS A 124 12.92 17.98 -11.72
CA LYS A 124 13.31 19.24 -12.39
C LYS A 124 13.13 20.48 -11.51
N TYR A 125 12.20 20.45 -10.55
CA TYR A 125 11.83 21.57 -9.69
C TYR A 125 11.93 21.21 -8.20
N SER A 126 11.99 22.27 -7.37
CA SER A 126 12.05 22.26 -5.92
C SER A 126 10.92 23.08 -5.30
N ILE A 127 10.78 23.02 -3.98
CA ILE A 127 9.78 23.80 -3.23
C ILE A 127 9.99 25.33 -3.32
N LYS A 128 11.15 25.78 -3.81
CA LYS A 128 11.48 27.21 -3.97
C LYS A 128 11.03 27.78 -5.31
N ASP A 129 10.67 26.91 -6.27
CA ASP A 129 10.29 27.34 -7.61
C ASP A 129 8.87 27.89 -7.66
N ASN A 130 8.61 28.80 -8.61
CA ASN A 130 7.31 29.44 -8.72
C ASN A 130 6.23 28.44 -9.17
N PRO A 131 5.16 28.20 -8.38
CA PRO A 131 4.13 27.22 -8.71
C PRO A 131 3.45 27.45 -10.07
N LYS A 132 3.32 28.70 -10.52
CA LYS A 132 2.71 29.01 -11.83
C LYS A 132 3.57 28.53 -13.00
N ILE A 133 4.89 28.65 -12.88
CA ILE A 133 5.84 28.19 -13.89
C ILE A 133 5.83 26.66 -13.93
N VAL A 134 5.88 26.03 -12.77
CA VAL A 134 5.83 24.55 -12.65
C VAL A 134 4.53 23.99 -13.22
N ALA A 135 3.38 24.61 -12.92
CA ALA A 135 2.10 24.19 -13.47
C ALA A 135 2.06 24.30 -15.00
N GLN A 136 2.61 25.37 -15.57
CA GLN A 136 2.68 25.52 -17.03
C GLN A 136 3.59 24.46 -17.67
N ASP A 137 4.72 24.14 -17.05
CA ASP A 137 5.63 23.10 -17.52
C ASP A 137 4.96 21.72 -17.52
N ILE A 138 4.21 21.38 -16.47
CA ILE A 138 3.42 20.13 -16.40
C ILE A 138 2.42 20.05 -17.57
N LEU A 139 1.70 21.13 -17.87
CA LEU A 139 0.76 21.16 -18.99
C LEU A 139 1.45 20.97 -20.33
N ASN A 140 2.63 21.59 -20.51
CA ASN A 140 3.41 21.47 -21.74
C ASN A 140 3.95 20.04 -21.91
N GLU A 141 4.52 19.45 -20.86
CA GLU A 141 5.06 18.09 -20.85
C GLU A 141 3.98 17.06 -21.16
N LEU A 142 2.82 17.19 -20.51
CA LEU A 142 1.69 16.30 -20.74
C LEU A 142 0.91 16.63 -22.03
N ASN A 143 1.21 17.73 -22.71
CA ASN A 143 0.47 18.23 -23.87
C ASN A 143 -1.04 18.30 -23.59
N ILE A 144 -1.40 18.99 -22.50
CA ILE A 144 -2.78 19.20 -22.02
C ILE A 144 -3.13 20.67 -22.11
N ASN A 145 -4.31 20.97 -22.65
CA ASN A 145 -4.90 22.31 -22.62
C ASN A 145 -6.17 22.31 -21.74
N PRO A 146 -6.12 22.87 -20.51
CA PRO A 146 -7.26 22.88 -19.60
C PRO A 146 -8.49 23.66 -20.10
N LEU A 147 -8.30 24.54 -21.09
CA LEU A 147 -9.37 25.33 -21.70
C LEU A 147 -10.09 24.57 -22.82
N ASN A 148 -9.50 23.48 -23.33
CA ASN A 148 -10.03 22.73 -24.45
C ASN A 148 -9.68 21.25 -24.34
N TYR A 149 -10.54 20.50 -23.65
CA TYR A 149 -10.44 19.05 -23.58
C TYR A 149 -11.04 18.42 -24.84
N SER A 150 -10.37 17.39 -25.35
CA SER A 150 -10.78 16.64 -26.55
C SER A 150 -11.97 15.72 -26.26
N SER A 151 -12.16 15.34 -24.99
CA SER A 151 -13.23 14.43 -24.57
C SER A 151 -14.15 15.07 -23.51
N ASN A 152 -15.37 14.56 -23.42
CA ASN A 152 -16.30 14.91 -22.33
C ASN A 152 -15.85 14.40 -20.95
N ASN A 153 -14.73 13.68 -20.87
CA ASN A 153 -14.16 13.18 -19.62
C ASN A 153 -12.69 13.61 -19.49
N PRO A 154 -12.43 14.82 -18.98
CA PRO A 154 -11.08 15.35 -18.83
C PRO A 154 -10.13 14.39 -18.10
N ILE A 155 -10.63 13.65 -17.11
CA ILE A 155 -9.80 12.72 -16.34
C ILE A 155 -9.20 11.62 -17.23
N LEU A 156 -9.94 11.10 -18.20
CA LEU A 156 -9.41 10.10 -19.12
C LEU A 156 -8.30 10.67 -19.99
N GLU A 157 -8.50 11.89 -20.51
CA GLU A 157 -7.48 12.58 -21.29
C GLU A 157 -6.21 12.84 -20.47
N TRP A 158 -6.32 13.27 -19.22
CA TRP A 158 -5.18 13.42 -18.32
C TRP A 158 -4.43 12.10 -18.10
N ILE A 159 -5.16 10.99 -17.97
CA ILE A 159 -4.56 9.67 -17.75
C ILE A 159 -3.82 9.22 -19.01
N ASP A 160 -4.47 9.26 -20.17
CA ASP A 160 -3.89 8.82 -21.43
C ASP A 160 -2.63 9.62 -21.77
N LYS A 161 -2.68 10.95 -21.55
CA LYS A 161 -1.54 11.86 -21.77
C LYS A 161 -0.38 11.61 -20.79
N ALA A 162 -0.68 11.33 -19.53
CA ALA A 162 0.33 10.98 -18.53
C ALA A 162 1.00 9.63 -18.84
N GLU A 163 0.21 8.60 -19.16
CA GLU A 163 0.71 7.27 -19.52
C GLU A 163 1.56 7.32 -20.79
N SER A 164 1.16 8.10 -21.80
CA SER A 164 1.94 8.31 -23.03
C SER A 164 3.30 8.99 -22.79
N ASN A 165 3.46 9.70 -21.68
CA ASN A 165 4.72 10.34 -21.26
C ASN A 165 5.49 9.52 -20.20
N GLY A 166 5.16 8.22 -20.06
CA GLY A 166 5.87 7.32 -19.16
C GLY A 166 5.46 7.42 -17.68
N VAL A 167 4.36 8.10 -17.36
CA VAL A 167 3.78 8.12 -16.02
C VAL A 167 2.73 7.02 -15.89
N PHE A 168 3.08 5.92 -15.23
CA PHE A 168 2.13 4.83 -15.00
C PHE A 168 1.02 5.23 -14.00
N ILE A 169 -0.24 5.08 -14.40
CA ILE A 169 -1.40 5.36 -13.54
C ILE A 169 -2.15 4.08 -13.24
N SER A 170 -2.23 3.73 -11.96
CA SER A 170 -3.09 2.63 -11.50
C SER A 170 -4.38 3.16 -10.91
N ARG A 171 -5.52 2.64 -11.40
CA ARG A 171 -6.84 2.91 -10.83
C ARG A 171 -7.47 1.63 -10.33
N THR A 172 -8.15 1.71 -9.19
CA THR A 172 -9.02 0.64 -8.72
C THR A 172 -10.26 1.24 -8.07
N SER A 173 -11.41 0.78 -8.53
CA SER A 173 -12.73 1.05 -7.94
C SER A 173 -13.27 -0.17 -7.20
N TYR A 174 -12.59 -1.31 -7.33
CA TYR A 174 -13.08 -2.59 -6.81
C TYR A 174 -12.67 -2.77 -5.35
N ILE A 175 -13.51 -2.26 -4.45
CA ILE A 175 -13.37 -2.53 -3.01
C ILE A 175 -13.79 -3.99 -2.80
N HIS A 176 -12.80 -4.84 -2.53
CA HIS A 176 -12.94 -6.30 -2.45
C HIS A 176 -14.24 -6.74 -1.73
N PRO A 177 -15.25 -7.30 -2.43
CA PRO A 177 -16.54 -7.65 -1.82
C PRO A 177 -16.46 -8.81 -0.81
N ARG A 178 -15.29 -9.47 -0.74
CA ARG A 178 -15.00 -10.56 0.21
C ARG A 178 -14.39 -10.09 1.53
N LEU A 179 -14.16 -8.78 1.71
CA LEU A 179 -13.86 -8.21 3.02
C LEU A 179 -15.17 -8.06 3.81
N LYS A 180 -15.73 -9.19 4.22
CA LYS A 180 -16.62 -9.21 5.39
C LYS A 180 -15.70 -9.00 6.60
N LEU A 181 -15.58 -7.75 7.03
CA LEU A 181 -14.97 -7.43 8.32
C LEU A 181 -15.76 -8.14 9.42
#